data_AF-A0AAP8HUP5-F1
#
_entry.id   AF-A0AAP8HUP5-F1
#
_cell.length_a   1.000
_cell.length_b   1.000
_cell.length_c   1.000
_cell.angle_alpha   90.00
_cell.angle_beta   90.00
_cell.angle_gamma   90.00
#
_symmetry.space_group_name_H-M   'P 1'
#
loop_
_entity.id
_entity.type
_entity.pdbx_description
1 polymer ?
#
loop_
_entity_poly.entity_id
_entity_poly.type
_entity_poly.pdbx_seq_one_letter_code
_entity_poly.pdbx_strand_id
1 'polypeptide(L)'
;SLDEVLAAIGGGDIRLNQMVNYLQGKFNKPSAEEQDREALRQLVQQKAPPPARNKDNGRVVVEGVGNLMHHIARCCQPIPGDDIVGFITQGRGISIHRADCDQLVDLQSHAPERIVDAVWGESYSSGYSLVVRVMANDRSGLLR
;
A
#
# COMPACT_ATOMS: atom_id res chain seq x y z
N SER A 1 -22.92 -29.04 38.14
CA SER A 1 -22.14 -28.50 39.28
C SER A 1 -20.70 -28.24 38.84
N LEU A 2 -19.84 -27.65 39.68
CA LEU A 2 -18.41 -27.50 39.34
C LEU A 2 -17.74 -28.87 39.11
N ASP A 3 -18.09 -29.85 39.93
CA ASP A 3 -17.53 -31.20 39.86
C ASP A 3 -17.90 -31.92 38.55
N GLU A 4 -19.11 -31.74 38.03
CA GLU A 4 -19.51 -32.29 36.73
C GLU A 4 -18.69 -31.71 35.58
N VAL A 5 -18.35 -30.42 35.64
CA VAL A 5 -17.53 -29.77 34.61
C VAL A 5 -16.09 -30.28 34.67
N LEU A 6 -15.54 -30.45 35.89
CA LEU A 6 -14.21 -31.02 36.08
C LEU A 6 -14.15 -32.48 35.63
N ALA A 7 -15.18 -33.28 35.94
CA ALA A 7 -15.30 -34.65 35.49
C ALA A 7 -15.41 -34.76 33.97
N ALA A 8 -16.19 -33.89 33.31
CA ALA A 8 -16.31 -33.86 31.85
C ALA A 8 -15.02 -33.42 31.14
N ILE A 9 -14.22 -32.54 31.75
CA ILE A 9 -12.88 -32.18 31.22
C ILE A 9 -11.91 -33.34 31.41
N GLY A 10 -11.90 -33.96 32.61
CA GLY A 10 -11.03 -35.11 32.92
C GLY A 10 -11.37 -36.35 32.08
N GLY A 11 -12.64 -36.54 31.74
CA GLY A 11 -13.13 -37.61 30.86
C GLY A 11 -12.94 -37.32 29.36
N GLY A 12 -12.61 -36.07 28.99
CA GLY A 12 -12.39 -35.67 27.60
C GLY A 12 -13.65 -35.32 26.80
N ASP A 13 -14.84 -35.42 27.41
CA ASP A 13 -16.12 -34.98 26.85
C ASP A 13 -16.10 -33.47 26.56
N ILE A 14 -15.40 -32.70 27.41
CA ILE A 14 -15.07 -31.30 27.16
C ILE A 14 -13.57 -31.18 26.94
N ARG A 15 -13.17 -30.76 25.75
CA ARG A 15 -11.76 -30.48 25.47
C ARG A 15 -11.31 -29.22 26.20
N LEU A 16 -10.13 -29.27 26.82
CA LEU A 16 -9.54 -28.15 27.57
C LEU A 16 -9.49 -26.87 26.72
N ASN A 17 -9.01 -26.95 25.48
CA ASN A 17 -8.92 -25.80 24.57
C ASN A 17 -10.29 -25.20 24.23
N GLN A 18 -11.35 -26.01 24.16
CA GLN A 18 -12.70 -25.53 23.92
C GLN A 18 -13.22 -24.72 25.11
N MET A 19 -12.97 -25.20 26.34
CA MET A 19 -13.31 -24.46 27.56
C MET A 19 -12.51 -23.15 27.67
N VAL A 20 -11.20 -23.19 27.38
CA VAL A 20 -10.34 -22.00 27.38
C VAL A 20 -10.85 -20.95 26.38
N ASN A 21 -11.14 -21.34 25.15
CA ASN A 21 -11.67 -20.42 24.13
C ASN A 21 -13.03 -19.84 24.52
N TYR A 22 -13.91 -20.67 25.12
CA TYR A 22 -15.21 -20.22 25.60
C TYR A 22 -15.09 -19.18 26.73
N LEU A 23 -14.21 -19.43 27.70
CA LEU A 23 -13.96 -18.49 28.80
C LEU A 23 -13.29 -17.20 28.32
N GLN A 24 -12.31 -17.30 27.42
CA GLN A 24 -11.68 -16.14 26.79
C GLN A 24 -12.70 -15.28 26.02
N GLY A 25 -13.57 -15.90 25.22
CA GLY A 25 -14.60 -15.19 24.46
C GLY A 25 -15.71 -14.58 25.34
N LYS A 26 -15.93 -15.11 26.55
CA LYS A 26 -16.98 -14.64 27.47
C LYS A 26 -16.50 -13.57 28.45
N PHE A 27 -15.28 -13.69 28.96
CA PHE A 27 -14.77 -12.85 30.05
C PHE A 27 -13.58 -11.99 29.67
N ASN A 28 -12.87 -12.33 28.60
CA ASN A 28 -11.65 -11.67 28.18
C ASN A 28 -11.79 -11.13 26.75
N LYS A 29 -12.95 -10.55 26.42
CA LYS A 29 -13.13 -9.85 25.14
C LYS A 29 -12.16 -8.67 25.14
N PRO A 30 -11.13 -8.69 24.27
CA PRO A 30 -10.24 -7.55 24.18
C PRO A 30 -11.07 -6.31 23.83
N SER A 31 -10.67 -5.17 24.37
CA SER A 31 -11.27 -3.90 23.97
C SER A 31 -11.18 -3.76 22.46
N ALA A 32 -12.13 -3.02 21.91
CA ALA A 32 -12.06 -2.48 20.56
C ALA A 32 -10.64 -2.02 20.17
N GLU A 33 -9.98 -1.28 21.05
CA GLU A 33 -8.63 -0.73 20.83
C GLU A 33 -7.53 -1.80 20.86
N GLU A 34 -7.72 -2.86 21.64
CA GLU A 34 -6.74 -3.95 21.76
C GLU A 34 -6.77 -4.85 20.52
N GLN A 35 -7.97 -5.12 20.00
CA GLN A 35 -8.17 -5.83 18.73
C GLN A 35 -7.56 -5.08 17.56
N ASP A 36 -7.84 -3.78 17.46
CA ASP A 36 -7.30 -2.94 16.39
C ASP A 36 -5.76 -2.87 16.48
N ARG A 37 -5.20 -2.76 17.69
CA ARG A 37 -3.74 -2.76 17.91
C ARG A 37 -3.09 -4.08 17.52
N GLU A 38 -3.74 -5.20 17.80
CA GLU A 38 -3.24 -6.52 17.41
C GLU A 38 -3.31 -6.72 15.90
N ALA A 39 -4.42 -6.35 15.25
CA ALA A 39 -4.56 -6.38 13.80
C ALA A 39 -3.50 -5.52 13.10
N LEU A 40 -3.24 -4.30 13.60
CA LEU A 40 -2.16 -3.44 13.10
C LEU A 40 -0.78 -4.08 13.27
N ARG A 41 -0.50 -4.72 14.42
CA ARG A 41 0.78 -5.42 14.64
C ARG A 41 0.96 -6.58 13.66
N GLN A 42 -0.08 -7.36 13.39
CA GLN A 42 -0.04 -8.44 12.43
C GLN A 42 0.22 -7.92 11.01
N LEU A 43 -0.44 -6.83 10.60
CA LEU A 43 -0.20 -6.18 9.30
C LEU A 43 1.24 -5.64 9.18
N VAL A 44 1.80 -5.08 10.26
CA VAL A 44 3.19 -4.58 10.27
C VAL A 44 4.20 -5.73 10.21
N GLN A 45 3.94 -6.85 10.90
CA GLN A 45 4.80 -8.04 10.84
C GLN A 45 4.72 -8.76 9.48
N GLN A 46 3.57 -8.70 8.81
CA GLN A 46 3.37 -9.26 7.47
C GLN A 46 3.79 -8.35 6.33
N LYS A 47 4.21 -7.10 6.61
CA LYS A 47 4.86 -6.28 5.59
C LYS A 47 6.16 -6.96 5.21
N ALA A 48 6.12 -7.71 4.11
CA ALA A 48 7.30 -7.99 3.32
C ALA A 48 8.03 -6.65 3.13
N PRO A 49 9.38 -6.62 3.25
CA PRO A 49 10.11 -5.42 2.88
C PRO A 49 9.60 -4.98 1.52
N PRO A 50 9.35 -3.66 1.30
CA PRO A 50 8.90 -3.19 0.01
C PRO A 50 9.81 -3.86 -1.02
N PRO A 51 9.24 -4.51 -2.05
CA PRO A 51 10.04 -5.32 -2.97
C PRO A 51 11.25 -4.48 -3.30
N ALA A 52 12.44 -5.03 -3.02
CA ALA A 52 13.70 -4.34 -3.26
C ALA A 52 13.52 -3.63 -4.58
N ARG A 53 13.71 -2.30 -4.61
CA ARG A 53 13.57 -1.47 -5.81
C ARG A 53 14.55 -2.03 -6.84
N ASN A 54 14.16 -3.13 -7.47
CA ASN A 54 14.84 -3.72 -8.58
C ASN A 54 14.80 -2.61 -9.59
N LYS A 55 16.02 -2.20 -9.94
CA LYS A 55 16.36 -1.10 -10.84
C LYS A 55 15.21 -0.83 -11.78
N ASP A 56 14.76 0.43 -11.81
CA ASP A 56 13.71 1.04 -12.67
C ASP A 56 13.96 0.87 -14.19
N ASN A 57 14.75 -0.13 -14.56
CA ASN A 57 15.22 -0.44 -15.88
C ASN A 57 14.02 -0.92 -16.72
N GLY A 58 13.39 0.02 -17.42
CA GLY A 58 12.33 -0.25 -18.38
C GLY A 58 10.91 0.00 -17.89
N ARG A 59 10.71 0.73 -16.77
CA ARG A 59 9.35 1.19 -16.39
C ARG A 59 8.90 2.39 -17.19
N VAL A 60 9.82 3.32 -17.46
CA VAL A 60 9.57 4.50 -18.28
C VAL A 60 10.66 4.60 -19.34
N VAL A 61 10.24 4.85 -20.57
CA VAL A 61 11.08 5.12 -21.73
C VAL A 61 10.88 6.58 -22.09
N VAL A 62 11.97 7.34 -22.18
CA VAL A 62 11.92 8.77 -22.51
C VAL A 62 12.58 8.97 -23.87
N GLU A 63 11.88 9.60 -24.82
CA GLU A 63 12.35 9.79 -26.20
C GLU A 63 12.88 8.50 -26.87
N GLY A 64 12.25 7.35 -26.57
CA GLY A 64 12.71 6.05 -27.08
C GLY A 64 13.96 5.48 -26.39
N VAL A 65 14.54 6.20 -25.42
CA VAL A 65 15.69 5.76 -24.62
C VAL A 65 15.23 5.23 -23.27
N GLY A 66 15.48 3.94 -23.02
CA GLY A 66 15.26 3.31 -21.73
C GLY A 66 16.39 3.57 -20.73
N ASN A 67 16.15 3.25 -19.45
CA ASN A 67 17.15 3.27 -18.37
C ASN A 67 17.74 4.65 -18.01
N LEU A 68 17.04 5.74 -18.38
CA LEU A 68 17.39 7.07 -17.88
C LEU A 68 17.02 7.19 -16.39
N MET A 69 17.75 8.00 -15.64
CA MET A 69 17.41 8.29 -14.25
C MET A 69 16.08 9.06 -14.22
N HIS A 70 15.03 8.44 -13.70
CA HIS A 70 13.71 9.04 -13.60
C HIS A 70 13.07 8.72 -12.25
N HIS A 71 12.01 9.46 -11.92
CA HIS A 71 11.18 9.20 -10.75
C HIS A 71 9.75 9.70 -11.00
N ILE A 72 8.76 9.03 -10.38
CA ILE A 72 7.36 9.44 -10.43
C ILE A 72 7.16 10.71 -9.58
N ALA A 73 6.47 11.71 -10.12
CA ALA A 73 6.17 12.95 -9.43
C ALA A 73 5.15 12.74 -8.30
N ARG A 74 5.33 13.47 -7.18
CA ARG A 74 4.45 13.34 -5.99
C ARG A 74 3.10 14.05 -6.14
N CYS A 75 2.98 14.99 -7.08
CA CYS A 75 1.77 15.79 -7.26
C CYS A 75 0.63 15.00 -7.91
N CYS A 76 0.93 14.23 -8.96
CA CYS A 76 -0.07 13.46 -9.72
C CYS A 76 0.10 11.94 -9.61
N GLN A 77 1.26 11.45 -9.16
CA GLN A 77 1.56 10.03 -8.95
C GLN A 77 1.04 9.11 -10.08
N PRO A 78 1.44 9.36 -11.35
CA PRO A 78 0.90 8.62 -12.49
C PRO A 78 1.17 7.12 -12.37
N ILE A 79 0.22 6.33 -12.87
CA ILE A 79 0.26 4.86 -12.90
C ILE A 79 0.23 4.35 -14.34
N PRO A 80 0.64 3.09 -14.59
CA PRO A 80 0.42 2.41 -15.86
C PRO A 80 -0.95 2.66 -16.48
N GLY A 81 -0.94 3.08 -17.75
CA GLY A 81 -2.16 3.42 -18.49
C GLY A 81 -2.51 4.91 -18.45
N ASP A 82 -1.92 5.68 -17.53
CA ASP A 82 -1.99 7.14 -17.61
C ASP A 82 -1.06 7.64 -18.73
N ASP A 83 -1.52 8.67 -19.45
CA ASP A 83 -0.65 9.44 -20.34
C ASP A 83 0.37 10.22 -19.51
N ILE A 84 1.66 10.06 -19.81
CA ILE A 84 2.76 10.64 -19.03
C ILE A 84 3.66 11.55 -19.86
N VAL A 85 4.27 12.50 -19.18
CA VAL A 85 5.24 13.46 -19.74
C VAL A 85 6.41 13.60 -18.76
N GLY A 86 7.63 13.68 -19.29
CA GLY A 86 8.82 13.91 -18.50
C GLY A 86 9.18 15.39 -18.39
N PHE A 87 9.68 15.79 -17.23
CA PHE A 87 10.32 17.09 -17.03
C PHE A 87 11.75 16.90 -16.52
N ILE A 88 12.74 17.42 -17.25
CA ILE A 88 14.16 17.34 -16.87
C ILE A 88 14.38 18.17 -15.62
N THR A 89 14.79 17.57 -14.49
CA THR A 89 15.09 18.29 -13.24
C THR A 89 16.57 18.63 -13.11
N GLN A 90 16.92 19.53 -12.21
CA GLN A 90 18.33 19.80 -11.88
C GLN A 90 18.84 18.72 -10.91
N GLY A 91 19.70 17.83 -11.40
CA GLY A 91 20.44 16.87 -10.58
C GLY A 91 19.68 15.64 -10.08
N ARG A 92 18.37 15.51 -10.35
CA ARG A 92 17.54 14.35 -9.93
C ARG A 92 16.99 13.52 -11.10
N GLY A 93 17.54 13.72 -12.30
CA GLY A 93 17.06 13.08 -13.53
C GLY A 93 15.73 13.67 -13.99
N ILE A 94 14.84 12.82 -14.49
CA ILE A 94 13.56 13.22 -15.10
C ILE A 94 12.42 12.97 -14.11
N SER A 95 11.59 13.98 -13.86
CA SER A 95 10.34 13.81 -13.09
C SER A 95 9.22 13.42 -14.04
N ILE A 96 8.51 12.34 -13.75
CA ILE A 96 7.43 11.83 -14.59
C ILE A 96 6.10 12.31 -14.03
N HIS A 97 5.40 13.11 -14.83
CA HIS A 97 4.10 13.67 -14.54
C HIS A 97 3.02 13.03 -15.41
N ARG A 98 1.77 13.09 -14.97
CA ARG A 98 0.62 12.86 -15.83
C ARG A 98 0.46 14.03 -16.80
N ALA A 99 0.03 13.76 -18.03
CA ALA A 99 -0.08 14.77 -19.09
C ALA A 99 -1.03 15.94 -18.74
N ASP A 100 -2.03 15.71 -17.88
CA ASP A 100 -3.02 16.69 -17.43
C ASP A 100 -2.68 17.32 -16.05
N CYS A 101 -1.44 17.21 -15.57
CA CYS A 101 -1.07 17.69 -14.23
C CYS A 101 -0.89 19.21 -14.18
N ASP A 102 -1.60 19.91 -13.29
CA ASP A 102 -1.47 21.37 -13.11
C ASP A 102 -0.01 21.83 -12.87
N GLN A 103 0.74 21.08 -12.05
CA GLN A 103 2.15 21.40 -11.79
C GLN A 103 3.04 21.21 -13.02
N LEU A 104 2.67 20.30 -13.93
CA LEU A 104 3.37 20.16 -15.21
C LEU A 104 3.11 21.37 -16.10
N VAL A 105 1.87 21.88 -16.14
CA VAL A 105 1.51 23.09 -16.89
C VAL A 105 2.33 24.30 -16.42
N ASP A 106 2.48 24.47 -15.11
CA ASP A 106 3.33 25.50 -14.54
C ASP A 106 4.79 25.34 -14.98
N LEU A 107 5.35 24.13 -14.88
CA LEU A 107 6.73 23.83 -15.29
C LEU A 107 6.97 24.08 -16.78
N GLN A 108 6.03 23.67 -17.63
CA GLN A 108 6.06 23.87 -19.07
C GLN A 108 6.02 25.36 -19.43
N SER A 109 5.27 26.17 -18.67
CA SER A 109 5.20 27.62 -18.88
C SER A 109 6.52 28.33 -18.56
N HIS A 110 7.28 27.83 -17.59
CA HIS A 110 8.55 28.44 -17.18
C HIS A 110 9.76 27.95 -17.96
N ALA A 111 9.78 26.68 -18.36
CA ALA A 111 10.91 26.06 -19.04
C ALA A 111 10.43 24.98 -20.03
N PRO A 112 9.79 25.37 -21.15
CA PRO A 112 9.21 24.44 -22.11
C PRO A 112 10.27 23.53 -22.76
N GLU A 113 11.52 23.97 -22.87
CA GLU A 113 12.63 23.21 -23.44
C GLU A 113 13.06 22.01 -22.58
N ARG A 114 12.55 21.91 -21.35
CA ARG A 114 12.83 20.82 -20.41
C ARG A 114 11.75 19.74 -20.39
N ILE A 115 10.72 19.90 -21.21
CA ILE A 115 9.66 18.91 -21.41
C ILE A 115 10.16 17.86 -22.41
N VAL A 116 9.95 16.60 -22.08
CA VAL A 116 10.36 15.45 -22.90
C VAL A 116 9.24 14.42 -22.96
N ASP A 117 9.12 13.76 -24.11
CA ASP A 117 8.13 12.70 -24.29
C ASP A 117 8.52 11.46 -23.48
N ALA A 118 7.56 10.92 -22.74
CA ALA A 118 7.74 9.73 -21.93
C ALA A 118 6.61 8.74 -22.21
N VAL A 119 6.93 7.45 -22.19
CA VAL A 119 5.95 6.37 -22.30
C VAL A 119 6.26 5.28 -21.28
N TRP A 120 5.24 4.56 -20.86
CA TRP A 120 5.43 3.38 -20.02
C TRP A 120 6.09 2.26 -20.83
N GLY A 121 7.12 1.63 -20.26
CA GLY A 121 7.76 0.48 -20.86
C GLY A 121 6.95 -0.82 -20.67
N GLU A 122 7.33 -1.87 -21.39
CA GLU A 122 6.58 -3.14 -21.44
C GLU A 122 6.71 -4.01 -20.17
N SER A 123 7.64 -3.66 -19.28
CA SER A 123 7.99 -4.44 -18.08
C SER A 123 7.07 -4.14 -16.88
N TYR A 124 5.78 -4.49 -16.99
CA TYR A 124 4.76 -4.31 -15.93
C TYR A 124 4.78 -5.39 -14.82
N SER A 125 5.81 -6.24 -14.75
CA SER A 125 5.80 -7.47 -13.94
C SER A 125 6.00 -7.26 -12.43
N SER A 126 6.25 -6.03 -11.98
CA SER A 126 6.36 -5.69 -10.56
C SER A 126 5.24 -4.72 -10.21
N GLY A 127 4.20 -5.20 -9.50
CA GLY A 127 3.02 -4.42 -9.17
C GLY A 127 3.31 -3.02 -8.62
N TYR A 128 2.36 -2.11 -8.82
CA TYR A 128 2.53 -0.69 -8.53
C TYR A 128 1.97 -0.35 -7.14
N SER A 129 2.72 0.47 -6.39
CA SER A 129 2.25 1.03 -5.13
C SER A 129 1.52 2.34 -5.41
N LEU A 130 0.27 2.42 -4.96
CA LEU A 130 -0.58 3.59 -5.14
C LEU A 130 -1.22 3.99 -3.80
N VAL A 131 -1.56 5.27 -3.67
CA VAL A 131 -2.22 5.82 -2.50
C VAL A 131 -3.68 6.06 -2.84
N VAL A 132 -4.59 5.39 -2.13
CA VAL A 132 -6.04 5.58 -2.29
C VAL A 132 -6.55 6.48 -1.19
N ARG A 133 -7.33 7.50 -1.56
CA ARG A 133 -8.13 8.26 -0.61
C ARG A 133 -9.50 7.62 -0.48
N VAL A 134 -9.87 7.19 0.72
CA VAL A 134 -11.19 6.65 1.04
C VAL A 134 -11.96 7.70 1.84
N MET A 135 -13.15 8.09 1.35
CA MET A 135 -14.06 8.99 2.05
C MET A 135 -15.27 8.18 2.51
N ALA A 136 -15.58 8.24 3.80
CA ALA A 136 -16.70 7.51 4.38
C ALA A 136 -17.26 8.27 5.58
N ASN A 137 -18.55 8.06 5.86
CA ASN A 137 -19.20 8.61 7.05
C ASN A 137 -18.77 7.82 8.28
N ASP A 138 -18.32 8.52 9.31
CA ASP A 138 -17.85 7.89 10.54
C ASP A 138 -18.97 7.13 11.25
N ARG A 139 -18.69 5.89 11.65
CA ARG A 139 -19.58 5.03 12.42
C ARG A 139 -18.77 4.00 13.20
N SER A 140 -19.31 3.57 14.34
CA SER A 140 -18.69 2.53 15.16
C SER A 140 -18.42 1.27 14.34
N GLY A 141 -17.14 0.88 14.26
CA GLY A 141 -16.70 -0.30 13.52
C GLY A 141 -16.52 -0.10 12.01
N LEU A 142 -16.47 1.13 11.49
CA LEU A 142 -16.29 1.37 10.05
C LEU A 142 -14.96 0.86 9.48
N LEU A 143 -13.87 0.99 10.25
CA LEU A 143 -12.51 0.61 9.84
C LEU A 143 -12.15 -0.84 10.21
N ARG A 144 -13.10 -1.60 10.77
CA ARG A 144 -12.94 -3.02 11.12
C ARG A 144 -13.30 -3.94 9.98
#